data_AF-A0A356KN88-F1
#
_entry.id   AF-A0A356KN88-F1
#
_cell.length_a   1.000
_cell.length_b   1.000
_cell.length_c   1.000
_cell.angle_alpha   90.00
_cell.angle_beta   90.00
_cell.angle_gamma   90.00
#
_symmetry.space_group_name_H-M   'P 1'
#
loop_
_entity.id
_entity.type
_entity.pdbx_description
1 polymer ?
#
loop_
_entity_poly.entity_id
_entity_poly.type
_entity_poly.pdbx_seq_one_letter_code
_entity_poly.pdbx_strand_id
1 'polypeptide(L)'
;AATRGRPIGFPELMQQTPREFYSGPVSAKYAQAWAMVHFFVQGATPDTRRRYQRYLAALREGTSAGEAFADAWSGADWPGIERRWWAYVERMP
;
A
#
# COMPACT_ATOMS: atom_id res chain seq x y z
N ALA A 1 13.93 -22.59 -8.26
CA ALA A 1 13.80 -21.31 -7.54
C ALA A 1 12.46 -20.71 -7.92
N ALA A 2 11.54 -20.52 -6.96
CA ALA A 2 10.29 -19.83 -7.25
C ALA A 2 10.64 -18.39 -7.64
N THR A 3 10.36 -18.02 -8.88
CA THR A 3 10.50 -16.65 -9.36
C THR A 3 9.67 -15.78 -8.43
N ARG A 4 10.30 -14.95 -7.58
CA ARG A 4 9.57 -13.97 -6.76
C ARG A 4 8.78 -13.11 -7.75
N GLY A 5 7.47 -13.33 -7.83
CA GLY A 5 6.58 -12.49 -8.63
C GLY A 5 6.84 -11.05 -8.24
N ARG A 6 7.06 -10.17 -9.21
CA ARG A 6 7.26 -8.75 -8.95
C ARG A 6 6.03 -8.24 -8.19
N PRO A 7 6.17 -7.65 -6.99
CA PRO A 7 5.02 -7.13 -6.28
C PRO A 7 4.38 -6.03 -7.11
N ILE A 8 3.07 -5.91 -6.92
CA ILE A 8 2.29 -4.82 -7.51
C ILE A 8 2.79 -3.51 -6.90
N GLY A 9 2.87 -2.43 -7.68
CA GLY A 9 3.27 -1.14 -7.11
C GLY A 9 2.28 -0.69 -6.03
N PHE A 10 2.76 0.01 -5.01
CA PHE A 10 1.88 0.54 -3.95
C PHE A 10 0.72 1.37 -4.53
N PRO A 11 0.96 2.33 -5.45
CA PRO A 11 -0.11 3.11 -6.07
C PRO A 11 -1.15 2.24 -6.75
N GLU A 12 -0.71 1.22 -7.49
CA GLU A 12 -1.60 0.35 -8.23
C GLU A 12 -2.48 -0.45 -7.28
N LEU A 13 -1.89 -1.10 -6.26
CA LEU A 13 -2.67 -1.92 -5.34
C LEU A 13 -3.65 -1.11 -4.49
N MET A 14 -3.28 0.10 -4.06
CA MET A 14 -4.14 0.98 -3.25
C MET A 14 -5.31 1.60 -4.01
N GLN A 15 -5.30 1.54 -5.34
CA GLN A 15 -6.35 2.10 -6.19
C GLN A 15 -7.26 1.02 -6.80
N GLN A 16 -6.96 -0.25 -6.59
CA GLN A 16 -7.80 -1.34 -7.10
C GLN A 16 -9.20 -1.31 -6.48
N THR A 17 -10.21 -1.44 -7.34
CA THR A 17 -11.57 -1.78 -6.94
C THR A 17 -11.60 -3.18 -6.31
N PRO A 18 -12.66 -3.53 -5.54
CA PRO A 18 -12.83 -4.89 -5.04
C PRO A 18 -12.73 -5.94 -6.16
N ARG A 19 -13.35 -5.69 -7.31
CA ARG A 19 -13.30 -6.61 -8.46
C ARG A 19 -11.87 -6.84 -8.95
N GLU A 20 -11.06 -5.79 -9.05
CA GLU A 20 -9.67 -5.91 -9.49
C GLU A 20 -8.82 -6.60 -8.42
N PHE A 21 -9.01 -6.25 -7.15
CA PHE A 21 -8.28 -6.86 -6.02
C PHE A 21 -8.52 -8.37 -5.91
N TYR A 22 -9.78 -8.81 -6.04
CA TYR A 22 -10.17 -10.22 -6.01
C TYR A 22 -10.01 -10.96 -7.35
N SER A 23 -9.32 -10.35 -8.33
CA SER A 23 -8.97 -11.01 -9.58
C SER A 23 -7.48 -11.36 -9.67
N GLY A 24 -7.15 -12.41 -10.42
CA GLY A 24 -5.76 -12.86 -10.64
C GLY A 24 -5.14 -13.50 -9.39
N PRO A 25 -3.89 -13.15 -9.01
CA PRO A 25 -3.17 -13.80 -7.91
C PRO A 25 -3.63 -13.26 -6.53
N VAL A 26 -4.89 -13.54 -6.16
CA VAL A 26 -5.55 -13.00 -4.95
C VAL A 26 -4.74 -13.23 -3.68
N SER A 27 -4.18 -14.44 -3.48
CA SER A 27 -3.39 -14.75 -2.28
C SER A 27 -2.13 -13.88 -2.17
N ALA A 28 -1.46 -13.60 -3.29
CA ALA A 28 -0.28 -12.74 -3.30
C ALA A 28 -0.65 -11.28 -3.04
N LYS A 29 -1.77 -10.80 -3.61
CA LYS A 29 -2.31 -9.46 -3.36
C LYS A 29 -2.67 -9.26 -1.89
N TYR A 30 -3.31 -10.24 -1.27
CA TYR A 30 -3.62 -10.21 0.16
C TYR A 30 -2.37 -10.18 1.04
N ALA A 31 -1.42 -11.08 0.78
CA ALA A 31 -0.17 -11.12 1.53
C ALA A 31 0.58 -9.78 1.43
N GLN A 32 0.64 -9.20 0.23
CA GLN A 32 1.24 -7.89 0.03
C GLN A 32 0.46 -6.78 0.75
N ALA A 33 -0.86 -6.71 0.58
CA ALA A 33 -1.69 -5.68 1.23
C ALA A 33 -1.57 -5.73 2.75
N TRP A 34 -1.52 -6.93 3.33
CA TRP A 34 -1.30 -7.10 4.76
C TRP A 34 0.07 -6.58 5.21
N ALA A 35 1.14 -6.93 4.48
CA ALA A 35 2.48 -6.42 4.75
C ALA A 35 2.56 -4.88 4.59
N MET A 36 1.82 -4.30 3.64
CA MET A 36 1.71 -2.85 3.46
C MET A 36 1.06 -2.18 4.67
N VAL A 37 -0.07 -2.70 5.15
CA VAL A 37 -0.75 -2.20 6.35
C VAL A 37 0.19 -2.25 7.56
N HIS A 38 0.87 -3.38 7.77
CA HIS A 38 1.87 -3.51 8.84
C HIS A 38 2.96 -2.46 8.75
N PHE A 39 3.52 -2.25 7.55
CA PHE A 39 4.52 -1.22 7.34
C PHE A 39 3.98 0.18 7.64
N PHE A 40 2.82 0.57 7.12
CA PHE A 40 2.28 1.90 7.37
C PHE A 40 2.00 2.17 8.86
N VAL A 41 1.55 1.16 9.60
CA VAL A 41 1.26 1.28 11.03
C VAL A 41 2.53 1.26 11.86
N GLN A 42 3.46 0.34 11.59
CA GLN A 42 4.60 0.06 12.48
C GLN A 42 5.94 0.54 11.94
N GLY A 43 6.20 0.39 10.64
CA GLY A 43 7.52 0.60 10.02
C GLY A 43 7.71 1.93 9.30
N ALA A 44 6.64 2.66 9.02
CA ALA A 44 6.67 3.87 8.22
C ALA A 44 7.22 5.08 9.00
N THR A 45 7.80 6.02 8.25
CA THR A 45 8.17 7.33 8.81
C THR A 45 6.92 8.09 9.26
N PRO A 46 7.03 9.09 10.16
CA PRO A 46 5.88 9.89 10.58
C PRO A 46 5.14 10.53 9.41
N ASP A 47 5.83 10.97 8.35
CA ASP A 47 5.20 11.56 7.17
C ASP A 47 4.38 10.54 6.38
N THR A 48 4.98 9.40 6.04
CA THR A 48 4.29 8.32 5.32
C THR A 48 3.08 7.81 6.12
N ARG A 49 3.20 7.72 7.45
CA ARG A 49 2.09 7.33 8.32
C ARG A 49 0.95 8.35 8.31
N ARG A 50 1.24 9.66 8.37
CA ARG A 50 0.21 10.71 8.26
C ARG A 50 -0.53 10.66 6.93
N ARG A 51 0.18 10.43 5.82
CA ARG A 51 -0.43 10.25 4.49
C ARG A 51 -1.37 9.05 4.48
N TYR A 52 -0.93 7.92 5.02
CA TYR A 52 -1.78 6.73 5.14
C TYR A 52 -3.03 6.98 6.00
N GLN A 53 -2.90 7.69 7.13
CA GLN A 53 -4.03 8.06 7.97
C GLN A 53 -5.02 8.98 7.25
N ARG A 54 -4.53 9.96 6.48
CA ARG A 54 -5.36 10.84 5.64
C ARG A 54 -6.11 10.05 4.57
N TYR A 55 -5.44 9.12 3.91
CA TYR A 55 -6.05 8.20 2.94
C TYR A 55 -7.19 7.38 3.58
N LEU A 56 -6.96 6.77 4.75
CA LEU A 56 -7.99 6.00 5.46
C LEU A 56 -9.16 6.87 5.94
N ALA A 57 -8.89 8.10 6.36
CA ALA A 57 -9.94 9.04 6.78
C ALA A 57 -10.88 9.36 5.60
N ALA A 58 -10.33 9.72 4.44
CA ALA A 58 -11.11 10.01 3.24
C ALA A 58 -11.96 8.80 2.79
N LEU A 59 -11.38 7.59 2.81
CA LEU A 59 -12.15 6.37 2.50
C LEU A 59 -13.32 6.15 3.46
N ARG A 60 -13.13 6.41 4.76
CA ARG A 60 -14.20 6.29 5.77
C ARG A 60 -15.30 7.32 5.59
N GLU A 61 -14.99 8.47 5.01
CA GLU A 61 -15.95 9.52 4.67
C GLU A 61 -16.70 9.25 3.35
N GLY A 62 -16.38 8.15 2.67
CA GLY A 62 -17.02 7.74 1.43
C GLY A 62 -16.38 8.31 0.15
N THR A 63 -15.23 8.98 0.27
CA THR A 63 -14.44 9.39 -0.90
C THR A 63 -13.98 8.16 -1.69
N SER A 64 -13.96 8.26 -3.03
CA SER A 64 -13.50 7.17 -3.87
C SER A 64 -12.02 6.85 -3.63
N ALA A 65 -11.60 5.61 -3.88
CA ALA A 65 -10.20 5.21 -3.67
C ALA A 65 -9.20 6.05 -4.50
N GLY A 66 -9.57 6.43 -5.73
CA GLY A 66 -8.75 7.27 -6.59
C GLY A 66 -8.59 8.70 -6.05
N GLU A 67 -9.69 9.34 -5.63
CA GLU A 67 -9.65 10.70 -5.07
C GLU A 67 -8.92 10.73 -3.73
N ALA A 68 -9.22 9.79 -2.83
CA ALA A 68 -8.52 9.64 -1.55
C ALA A 68 -7.02 9.41 -1.75
N PHE A 69 -6.65 8.63 -2.77
CA PHE A 69 -5.25 8.38 -3.10
C PHE A 69 -4.56 9.64 -3.61
N ALA A 70 -5.15 10.33 -4.60
CA ALA A 70 -4.59 11.54 -5.18
C ALA A 70 -4.36 12.63 -4.12
N ASP A 71 -5.31 12.81 -3.21
CA ASP A 71 -5.25 13.78 -2.12
C ASP A 71 -4.15 13.46 -1.09
N ALA A 72 -4.12 12.23 -0.59
CA ALA A 72 -3.21 11.84 0.48
C ALA A 72 -1.75 11.66 0.02
N TRP A 73 -1.56 11.25 -1.23
CA TRP A 73 -0.26 10.83 -1.76
C TRP A 73 0.35 11.79 -2.79
N SER A 74 -0.24 12.98 -2.96
CA SER A 74 0.37 14.02 -3.78
C SER A 74 1.83 14.31 -3.36
N GLY A 75 2.74 14.26 -4.33
CA GLY A 75 4.18 14.47 -4.12
C GLY A 75 4.90 13.37 -3.33
N ALA A 76 4.30 12.18 -3.14
CA ALA A 76 4.96 11.09 -2.42
C ALA A 76 6.15 10.50 -3.20
N ASP A 77 7.28 10.29 -2.50
CA ASP A 77 8.43 9.54 -3.00
C ASP A 77 8.14 8.03 -2.94
N TRP A 78 7.39 7.53 -3.93
CA TRP A 78 7.06 6.10 -4.03
C TRP A 78 8.28 5.18 -4.06
N PRO A 79 9.34 5.45 -4.87
CA PRO A 79 10.55 4.65 -4.84
C PRO A 79 11.20 4.56 -3.46
N GLY A 80 11.23 5.66 -2.70
CA GLY A 80 11.74 5.65 -1.33
C GLY A 80 10.84 4.94 -0.33
N ILE A 81 9.51 5.07 -0.46
CA ILE A 81 8.54 4.36 0.37
C ILE A 81 8.66 2.85 0.15
N GLU A 82 8.64 2.39 -1.10
CA GLU A 82 8.74 0.97 -1.45
C GLU A 82 10.08 0.36 -1.01
N ARG A 83 11.19 1.10 -1.13
CA ARG A 83 12.50 0.68 -0.62
C ARG A 83 12.49 0.48 0.90
N ARG A 84 11.87 1.41 1.65
CA ARG A 84 11.73 1.27 3.11
C ARG A 84 10.80 0.13 3.50
N TRP A 85 9.73 -0.09 2.73
CA TRP A 85 8.82 -1.21 2.92
C TRP A 85 9.54 -2.54 2.73
N TRP A 86 10.31 -2.71 1.65
CA TRP A 86 11.09 -3.93 1.44
C TRP A 86 12.03 -4.23 2.61
N ALA A 87 12.78 -3.21 3.06
CA ALA A 87 13.65 -3.34 4.23
C ALA A 87 12.88 -3.62 5.53
N TYR A 88 11.58 -3.30 5.61
CA TYR A 88 10.70 -3.65 6.73
C TYR A 88 10.20 -5.09 6.62
N VAL A 89 9.78 -5.53 5.43
CA VAL A 89 9.25 -6.89 5.20
C VAL A 89 10.32 -7.95 5.46
N GLU A 90 11.58 -7.69 5.13
CA GLU A 90 12.70 -8.62 5.39
C GLU A 90 12.94 -8.91 6.88
N ARG A 91 12.47 -8.03 7.77
CA ARG A 91 12.58 -8.15 9.22
C ARG A 91 11.23 -8.35 9.90
N MET A 92 10.16 -8.50 9.12
CA MET A 92 8.82 -8.70 9.65
C MET A 92 8.76 -10.13 10.23
N PRO A 93 8.32 -10.29 11.48
CA PRO A 93 8.21 -11.61 12.11
C PRO A 93 7.13 -12.48 11.48
#